data_AF-A0A4W5NGL7-F1
#
_entry.id   AF-A0A4W5NGL7-F1
#
_cell.length_a   1.000
_cell.length_b   1.000
_cell.length_c   1.000
_cell.angle_alpha   90.00
_cell.angle_beta   90.00
_cell.angle_gamma   90.00
#
_symmetry.space_group_name_H-M   'P 1'
#
loop_
_entity.id
_entity.type
_entity.pdbx_description
1 polymer ?
#
loop_
_entity_poly.entity_id
_entity_poly.type
_entity_poly.pdbx_seq_one_letter_code
_entity_poly.pdbx_strand_id
1 'polypeptide(L)'
;MANPLVAFTLIKRLQSEWLNLIYSDEAQENTQAFRSGYEEVEKEGSLPKLEDLQGAAKGLMRLQDVYALQVGGLVRGHFQRITDGKPIDIYSPTVSVPLSGDDCFLVGKVAYELEDYYHSVQWLEESVRLFRGAGGEWSPENEGTLEDALDHLAFSHFKVCLFCT
;
A
#
# COMPACT_ATOMS: atom_id res chain seq x y z
N MET A 1 -1.61 -4.07 21.34
CA MET A 1 -2.64 -3.99 20.28
C MET A 1 -1.91 -3.66 18.98
N ALA A 2 -2.01 -4.51 17.97
CA ALA A 2 -1.21 -4.41 16.75
C ALA A 2 -1.70 -3.26 15.84
N ASN A 3 -0.77 -2.46 15.31
CA ASN A 3 -1.07 -1.38 14.38
C ASN A 3 -1.39 -1.98 12.99
N PRO A 4 -2.56 -1.71 12.38
CA PRO A 4 -2.94 -2.29 11.09
C PRO A 4 -2.00 -1.89 9.94
N LEU A 5 -1.37 -0.70 10.01
CA LEU A 5 -0.36 -0.29 9.03
C LEU A 5 0.89 -1.17 9.14
N VAL A 6 1.30 -1.49 10.36
CA VAL A 6 2.44 -2.40 10.60
C VAL A 6 2.11 -3.80 10.05
N ALA A 7 0.90 -4.29 10.29
CA ALA A 7 0.47 -5.57 9.74
C ALA A 7 0.50 -5.58 8.20
N PHE A 8 -0.04 -4.53 7.57
CA PHE A 8 -0.03 -4.37 6.11
C PHE A 8 1.40 -4.34 5.55
N THR A 9 2.27 -3.48 6.11
CA THR A 9 3.65 -3.36 5.65
C THR A 9 4.43 -4.67 5.83
N LEU A 10 4.20 -5.40 6.92
CA LEU A 10 4.83 -6.71 7.13
C LEU A 10 4.37 -7.74 6.08
N ILE A 11 3.08 -7.79 5.77
CA ILE A 11 2.52 -8.68 4.75
C ILE A 11 3.10 -8.36 3.37
N LYS A 12 3.13 -7.07 2.99
CA LYS A 12 3.71 -6.63 1.72
C LYS A 12 5.18 -7.00 1.61
N ARG A 13 5.98 -6.69 2.65
CA ARG A 13 7.41 -7.00 2.64
C ARG A 13 7.63 -8.50 2.44
N LEU A 14 6.90 -9.33 3.19
CA LEU A 14 6.93 -10.80 3.07
C LEU A 14 6.60 -11.30 1.65
N GLN A 15 5.61 -10.70 1.00
CA GLN A 15 5.11 -11.18 -0.28
C GLN A 15 5.87 -10.62 -1.49
N SER A 16 6.23 -9.34 -1.52
CA SER A 16 6.80 -8.70 -2.72
C SER A 16 8.31 -8.52 -2.61
N GLU A 17 8.82 -8.03 -1.49
CA GLU A 17 10.25 -7.69 -1.38
C GLU A 17 11.15 -8.91 -1.26
N TRP A 18 10.73 -9.98 -0.58
CA TRP A 18 11.56 -11.18 -0.49
C TRP A 18 11.65 -11.95 -1.80
N LEU A 19 10.60 -11.92 -2.64
CA LEU A 19 10.67 -12.49 -3.97
C LEU A 19 11.74 -11.74 -4.80
N ASN A 20 11.73 -10.41 -4.77
CA ASN A 20 12.73 -9.60 -5.48
C ASN A 20 14.17 -9.90 -5.01
N LEU A 21 14.38 -10.10 -3.71
CA LEU A 21 15.70 -10.45 -3.16
C LEU A 21 16.16 -11.88 -3.51
N ILE A 22 15.23 -12.83 -3.60
CA ILE A 22 15.56 -14.22 -3.93
C ILE A 22 15.92 -14.36 -5.40
N TYR A 23 15.21 -13.66 -6.28
CA TYR A 23 15.41 -13.73 -7.74
C TYR A 23 16.45 -12.73 -8.27
N SER A 24 17.01 -11.84 -7.44
CA SER A 24 18.19 -11.04 -7.79
C SER A 24 19.41 -11.96 -7.98
N ASP A 25 20.05 -11.84 -9.14
CA ASP A 25 21.18 -12.67 -9.59
C ASP A 25 22.52 -12.22 -8.98
N GLU A 26 22.56 -11.10 -8.26
CA GLU A 26 23.81 -10.51 -7.78
C GLU A 26 24.44 -11.19 -6.55
N ALA A 27 23.73 -12.11 -5.86
CA ALA A 27 24.18 -12.65 -4.56
C ALA A 27 23.98 -14.17 -4.37
N GLN A 28 24.12 -14.97 -5.42
CA GLN A 28 23.69 -16.38 -5.42
C GLN A 28 24.37 -17.29 -4.37
N GLU A 29 25.63 -17.04 -3.97
CA GLU A 29 26.32 -17.87 -2.97
C GLU A 29 25.98 -17.50 -1.51
N ASN A 30 25.80 -16.21 -1.19
CA ASN A 30 25.46 -15.78 0.17
C ASN A 30 23.97 -16.00 0.50
N THR A 31 23.10 -15.97 -0.50
CA THR A 31 21.65 -16.06 -0.31
C THR A 31 21.15 -17.50 -0.34
N GLN A 32 22.00 -18.51 -0.60
CA GLN A 32 21.55 -19.90 -0.77
C GLN A 32 20.93 -20.49 0.51
N ALA A 33 21.52 -20.25 1.69
CA ALA A 33 20.93 -20.67 2.97
C ALA A 33 19.61 -19.95 3.24
N PHE A 34 19.50 -18.69 2.80
CA PHE A 34 18.29 -17.90 2.91
C PHE A 34 17.18 -18.41 1.97
N ARG A 35 17.51 -18.73 0.71
CA ARG A 35 16.60 -19.34 -0.27
C ARG A 35 16.05 -20.67 0.23
N SER A 36 16.89 -21.55 0.74
CA SER A 36 16.46 -22.84 1.28
C SER A 36 15.48 -22.70 2.45
N GLY A 37 15.75 -21.76 3.36
CA GLY A 37 14.84 -21.46 4.47
C GLY A 37 13.52 -20.84 4.00
N TYR A 38 13.56 -19.95 3.01
CA TYR A 38 12.35 -19.36 2.42
C TYR A 38 11.50 -20.43 1.71
N GLU A 39 12.12 -21.28 0.89
CA GLU A 39 11.42 -22.39 0.22
C GLU A 39 10.80 -23.39 1.20
N GLU A 40 11.41 -23.59 2.37
CA GLU A 40 10.86 -24.44 3.43
C GLU A 40 9.60 -23.82 4.04
N VAL A 41 9.65 -22.53 4.39
CA VAL A 41 8.51 -21.78 4.94
C VAL A 41 7.39 -21.60 3.90
N GLU A 42 7.74 -21.43 2.62
CA GLU A 42 6.80 -21.41 1.50
C GLU A 42 6.08 -22.75 1.34
N LYS A 43 6.80 -23.88 1.42
CA LYS A 43 6.23 -25.24 1.38
C LYS A 43 5.33 -25.54 2.58
N GLU A 44 5.64 -24.98 3.74
CA GLU A 44 4.78 -25.05 4.92
C GLU A 44 3.48 -24.24 4.76
N GLY A 45 3.38 -23.35 3.76
CA GLY A 45 2.20 -22.56 3.47
C GLY A 45 1.94 -21.44 4.49
N SER A 46 2.96 -21.06 5.26
CA SER A 46 2.87 -20.02 6.30
C SER A 46 3.15 -18.61 5.78
N LEU A 47 3.59 -18.48 4.51
CA LEU A 47 3.78 -17.19 3.86
C LEU A 47 2.45 -16.60 3.36
N PRO A 48 2.25 -15.28 3.51
CA PRO A 48 1.07 -14.61 2.99
C PRO A 48 1.05 -14.66 1.45
N LYS A 49 -0.13 -14.91 0.90
CA LYS A 49 -0.39 -14.91 -0.55
C LYS A 49 -0.79 -13.52 -1.03
N LEU A 50 -0.83 -13.34 -2.35
CA LEU A 50 -1.37 -12.13 -2.98
C LEU A 50 -2.81 -11.82 -2.49
N GLU A 51 -3.61 -12.86 -2.26
CA GLU A 51 -4.97 -12.74 -1.72
C GLU A 51 -4.99 -12.11 -0.31
N ASP A 52 -3.99 -12.42 0.53
CA ASP A 52 -3.87 -11.87 1.89
C ASP A 52 -3.51 -10.39 1.84
N LEU A 53 -2.65 -9.99 0.89
CA LEU A 53 -2.30 -8.59 0.66
C LEU A 53 -3.51 -7.78 0.18
N GLN A 54 -4.27 -8.31 -0.78
CA GLN A 54 -5.54 -7.71 -1.22
C GLN A 54 -6.57 -7.65 -0.08
N GLY A 55 -6.65 -8.69 0.75
CA GLY A 55 -7.50 -8.74 1.94
C GLY A 55 -7.13 -7.67 2.97
N ALA A 56 -5.84 -7.47 3.22
CA ALA A 56 -5.32 -6.43 4.09
C ALA A 56 -5.64 -5.02 3.57
N ALA A 57 -5.45 -4.78 2.26
CA ALA A 57 -5.82 -3.52 1.62
C ALA A 57 -7.33 -3.23 1.75
N LYS A 58 -8.20 -4.23 1.51
CA LYS A 58 -9.65 -4.12 1.74
C LYS A 58 -9.99 -3.81 3.20
N GLY A 59 -9.29 -4.42 4.14
CA GLY A 59 -9.44 -4.14 5.57
C GLY A 59 -9.10 -2.68 5.91
N LEU A 60 -8.03 -2.15 5.31
CA LEU A 60 -7.61 -0.76 5.47
C LEU A 60 -8.65 0.22 4.94
N MET A 61 -9.19 -0.03 3.75
CA MET A 61 -10.29 0.77 3.17
C MET A 61 -11.55 0.72 4.03
N ARG A 62 -11.91 -0.45 4.57
CA ARG A 62 -13.04 -0.55 5.52
C ARG A 62 -12.83 0.27 6.79
N LEU A 63 -11.61 0.29 7.33
CA LEU A 63 -11.29 1.13 8.49
C LEU A 63 -11.39 2.62 8.15
N GLN A 64 -10.97 2.99 6.93
CA GLN A 64 -11.11 4.34 6.42
C GLN A 64 -12.58 4.77 6.40
N ASP A 65 -13.48 3.92 5.89
CA ASP A 65 -14.93 4.18 5.85
C ASP A 65 -15.55 4.29 7.25
N VAL A 66 -15.27 3.32 8.12
CA VAL A 66 -15.88 3.24 9.46
C VAL A 66 -15.53 4.46 10.32
N TYR A 67 -14.30 4.97 10.20
CA TYR A 67 -13.81 6.08 11.02
C TYR A 67 -13.72 7.41 10.26
N ALA A 68 -14.14 7.45 8.98
CA ALA A 68 -14.01 8.61 8.10
C ALA A 68 -12.59 9.21 8.12
N LEU A 69 -11.59 8.34 7.95
CA LEU A 69 -10.19 8.71 8.08
C LEU A 69 -9.68 9.44 6.82
N GLN A 70 -8.78 10.39 7.04
CA GLN A 70 -8.07 11.06 5.96
C GLN A 70 -6.86 10.22 5.52
N VAL A 71 -6.83 9.83 4.24
CA VAL A 71 -5.73 9.04 3.65
C VAL A 71 -4.37 9.69 3.91
N GLY A 72 -4.24 11.00 3.68
CA GLY A 72 -2.96 11.68 3.91
C GLY A 72 -2.47 11.64 5.37
N GLY A 73 -3.38 11.59 6.36
CA GLY A 73 -3.00 11.36 7.76
C GLY A 73 -2.58 9.91 7.99
N LEU A 74 -3.37 8.98 7.45
CA LEU A 74 -3.17 7.54 7.57
C LEU A 74 -1.82 7.10 7.01
N VAL A 75 -1.43 7.64 5.86
CA VAL A 75 -0.11 7.42 5.23
C VAL A 75 1.05 7.85 6.11
N ARG A 76 0.87 8.90 6.93
CA ARG A 76 1.90 9.32 7.91
C ARG A 76 1.85 8.50 9.20
N GLY A 77 0.95 7.53 9.30
CA GLY A 77 0.73 6.73 10.51
C GLY A 77 -0.16 7.40 11.56
N HIS A 78 -0.91 8.45 11.19
CA HIS A 78 -1.83 9.16 12.07
C HIS A 78 -3.28 8.90 11.67
N PHE A 79 -4.10 8.36 12.58
CA PHE A 79 -5.51 8.11 12.31
C PHE A 79 -6.28 9.40 12.56
N GLN A 80 -6.31 10.25 11.54
CA GLN A 80 -6.94 11.57 11.55
C GLN A 80 -8.30 11.53 10.86
N ARG A 81 -9.29 12.20 11.45
CA ARG A 81 -10.60 12.48 10.83
C ARG A 81 -10.82 13.97 10.74
N ILE A 82 -11.54 14.43 9.72
CA ILE A 82 -12.00 15.82 9.63
C ILE A 82 -13.32 15.96 10.40
N THR A 83 -13.33 16.84 11.40
CA THR A 83 -14.53 17.27 12.11
C THR A 83 -14.52 18.80 12.18
N ASP A 84 -15.59 19.45 11.73
CA ASP A 84 -15.70 20.92 11.66
C ASP A 84 -14.53 21.61 10.94
N GLY A 85 -14.04 20.99 9.85
CA GLY A 85 -12.92 21.51 9.05
C GLY A 85 -11.55 21.40 9.72
N LYS A 86 -11.45 20.76 10.90
CA LYS A 86 -10.19 20.53 11.61
C LYS A 86 -9.84 19.04 11.64
N PRO A 87 -8.57 18.67 11.37
CA PRO A 87 -8.12 17.32 11.60
C PRO A 87 -8.08 17.04 13.11
N ILE A 88 -8.75 15.98 13.53
CA ILE A 88 -8.74 15.46 14.90
C ILE A 88 -8.05 14.10 14.86
N ASP A 89 -7.02 13.92 15.68
CA ASP A 89 -6.36 12.63 15.89
C ASP A 89 -7.28 11.73 16.71
N ILE A 90 -7.77 10.64 16.11
CA ILE A 90 -8.55 9.60 16.79
C ILE A 90 -7.59 8.65 17.51
N TYR A 91 -6.48 8.32 16.85
CA TYR A 91 -5.48 7.41 17.36
C TYR A 91 -4.11 7.74 16.77
N SER A 92 -3.12 7.92 17.66
CA SER A 92 -1.72 8.10 17.29
C SER A 92 -0.88 7.02 17.97
N PRO A 93 -0.48 5.96 17.24
CA PRO A 93 0.38 4.95 17.81
C PRO A 93 1.76 5.55 18.15
N THR A 94 2.37 5.09 19.25
CA THR A 94 3.72 5.50 19.68
C THR A 94 4.80 5.12 18.64
N VAL A 95 4.51 4.09 17.84
CA VAL A 95 5.31 3.68 16.67
C VAL A 95 4.45 3.87 15.43
N SER A 96 4.66 4.98 14.72
CA SER A 96 4.09 5.20 13.39
C SER A 96 5.05 4.62 12.35
N VAL A 97 4.52 3.75 11.49
CA VAL A 97 5.21 3.33 10.28
C VAL A 97 4.55 4.09 9.13
N PRO A 98 5.26 5.04 8.50
CA PRO A 98 4.72 5.73 7.34
C PRO A 98 4.62 4.77 6.17
N LEU A 99 3.58 4.93 5.36
CA LEU A 99 3.42 4.23 4.09
C LEU A 99 4.23 4.94 3.01
N SER A 100 4.87 4.16 2.15
CA SER A 100 5.56 4.65 0.95
C SER A 100 4.58 5.02 -0.17
N GLY A 101 5.07 5.70 -1.21
CA GLY A 101 4.27 6.00 -2.42
C GLY A 101 3.77 4.73 -3.10
N ASP A 102 4.60 3.68 -3.10
CA ASP A 102 4.28 2.37 -3.67
C ASP A 102 3.22 1.61 -2.84
N ASP A 103 3.28 1.69 -1.51
CA ASP A 103 2.21 1.16 -0.63
C ASP A 103 0.85 1.79 -0.95
N CYS A 104 0.83 3.11 -1.17
CA CYS A 104 -0.39 3.83 -1.51
C CYS A 104 -0.89 3.46 -2.92
N PHE A 105 0.02 3.25 -3.87
CA PHE A 105 -0.33 2.81 -5.23
C PHE A 105 -0.99 1.43 -5.19
N LEU A 106 -0.41 0.48 -4.46
CA LEU A 106 -0.95 -0.87 -4.32
C LEU A 106 -2.38 -0.86 -3.77
N VAL A 107 -2.64 -0.09 -2.70
CA VAL A 107 -4.00 0.05 -2.16
C VAL A 107 -4.94 0.68 -3.18
N GLY A 108 -4.50 1.72 -3.89
CA GLY A 108 -5.28 2.38 -4.93
C GLY A 108 -5.58 1.48 -6.14
N LYS A 109 -4.65 0.59 -6.49
CA LYS A 109 -4.82 -0.43 -7.54
C LYS A 109 -5.81 -1.51 -7.12
N VAL A 110 -5.74 -2.00 -5.88
CA VAL A 110 -6.74 -2.95 -5.36
C VAL A 110 -8.13 -2.31 -5.35
N ALA A 111 -8.25 -1.04 -4.97
CA ALA A 111 -9.52 -0.32 -5.05
C ALA A 111 -10.03 -0.19 -6.49
N TYR A 112 -9.14 0.10 -7.44
CA TYR A 112 -9.45 0.16 -8.87
C TYR A 112 -9.99 -1.16 -9.42
N GLU A 113 -9.34 -2.28 -9.07
CA GLU A 113 -9.74 -3.64 -9.46
C GLU A 113 -11.11 -4.04 -8.88
N LEU A 114 -11.50 -3.44 -7.75
CA LEU A 114 -12.81 -3.64 -7.12
C LEU A 114 -13.88 -2.66 -7.63
N GLU A 115 -13.57 -1.86 -8.64
CA GLU A 115 -14.43 -0.79 -9.17
C GLU A 115 -14.80 0.29 -8.14
N ASP A 116 -14.08 0.35 -7.02
CA ASP A 116 -14.22 1.38 -6.00
C ASP A 116 -13.34 2.58 -6.38
N TYR A 117 -13.83 3.34 -7.36
CA TYR A 117 -13.10 4.50 -7.87
C TYR A 117 -13.01 5.64 -6.84
N TYR A 118 -13.89 5.68 -5.84
CA TYR A 118 -13.84 6.70 -4.78
C TYR A 118 -12.60 6.52 -3.92
N HIS A 119 -12.36 5.31 -3.41
CA HIS A 119 -11.16 5.00 -2.66
C HIS A 119 -9.92 5.01 -3.57
N SER A 120 -10.04 4.49 -4.79
CA SER A 120 -8.92 4.48 -5.74
C SER A 120 -8.34 5.86 -5.99
N VAL A 121 -9.17 6.87 -6.26
CA VAL A 121 -8.71 8.25 -6.46
C VAL A 121 -7.96 8.76 -5.23
N GLN A 122 -8.52 8.60 -4.02
CA GLN A 122 -7.90 9.14 -2.80
C GLN A 122 -6.52 8.52 -2.50
N TRP A 123 -6.37 7.22 -2.73
CA TRP A 123 -5.10 6.51 -2.52
C TRP A 123 -4.09 6.79 -3.63
N LEU A 124 -4.53 6.87 -4.89
CA LEU A 124 -3.66 7.20 -6.02
C LEU A 124 -3.19 8.66 -6.00
N GLU A 125 -4.03 9.61 -5.59
CA GLU A 125 -3.62 11.01 -5.40
C GLU A 125 -2.51 11.13 -4.37
N GLU A 126 -2.63 10.44 -3.23
CA GLU A 126 -1.63 10.47 -2.18
C GLU A 126 -0.34 9.75 -2.61
N SER A 127 -0.46 8.65 -3.36
CA SER A 127 0.66 7.97 -4.00
C SER A 127 1.44 8.90 -4.94
N VAL A 128 0.75 9.58 -5.87
CA VAL A 128 1.34 10.57 -6.78
C VAL A 128 2.01 11.71 -6.01
N ARG A 129 1.39 12.17 -4.91
CA ARG A 129 1.98 13.21 -4.06
C ARG A 129 3.30 12.77 -3.43
N LEU A 130 3.37 11.53 -2.94
CA LEU A 130 4.59 10.96 -2.37
C LEU A 130 5.66 10.74 -3.44
N PHE A 131 5.31 10.20 -4.60
CA PHE A 131 6.25 10.01 -5.71
C PHE A 131 6.84 11.33 -6.21
N ARG A 132 6.04 12.40 -6.28
CA ARG A 132 6.52 13.75 -6.61
C ARG A 132 7.40 14.34 -5.50
N GLY A 133 7.07 14.08 -4.24
CA GLY A 133 7.84 14.56 -3.08
C GLY A 133 9.17 13.84 -2.88
N ALA A 134 9.27 12.57 -3.28
CA ALA A 134 10.46 11.73 -3.16
C ALA A 134 11.54 12.01 -4.22
N GLY A 135 11.37 13.03 -5.08
CA GLY A 135 12.42 13.49 -5.99
C GLY A 135 12.82 12.48 -7.08
N GLY A 136 11.99 11.47 -7.37
CA GLY A 136 12.27 10.50 -8.42
C GLY A 136 13.33 9.45 -8.09
N GLU A 137 13.56 9.14 -6.81
CA GLU A 137 14.28 7.92 -6.43
C GLU A 137 13.46 6.69 -6.90
N TRP A 138 13.82 6.20 -8.08
CA TRP A 138 13.33 4.95 -8.63
C TRP A 138 14.04 3.81 -7.90
N SER A 139 13.30 3.07 -7.06
CA SER A 139 13.77 1.82 -6.49
C SER A 139 13.32 0.64 -7.37
N PRO A 140 14.19 -0.35 -7.63
CA PRO A 140 13.81 -1.58 -8.34
C PRO A 140 12.82 -2.46 -7.55
N GLU A 141 12.59 -2.16 -6.27
CA GLU A 141 11.61 -2.83 -5.42
C GLU A 141 10.17 -2.29 -5.56
N ASN A 142 9.97 -1.15 -6.24
CA ASN A 142 8.64 -0.57 -6.42
C ASN A 142 7.89 -1.31 -7.54
N GLU A 143 6.68 -1.79 -7.22
CA GLU A 143 5.78 -2.40 -8.20
C GLU A 143 5.05 -1.35 -9.06
N GLY A 144 4.97 -0.09 -8.60
CA GLY A 144 4.31 1.01 -9.30
C GLY A 144 5.21 2.19 -9.63
N THR A 145 5.13 2.68 -10.87
CA THR A 145 5.79 3.91 -11.30
C THR A 145 4.86 5.11 -11.16
N LEU A 146 5.43 6.33 -11.09
CA LEU A 146 4.65 7.57 -11.12
C LEU A 146 3.71 7.63 -12.36
N GLU A 147 4.19 7.14 -13.50
CA GLU A 147 3.42 7.08 -14.74
C GLU A 147 2.21 6.15 -14.59
N ASP A 148 2.41 4.94 -14.06
CA ASP A 148 1.32 3.98 -13.81
C ASP A 148 0.28 4.57 -12.85
N ALA A 149 0.72 5.23 -11.78
CA ALA A 149 -0.17 5.89 -10.82
C ALA A 149 -1.01 6.99 -11.48
N LEU A 150 -0.42 7.78 -12.38
CA LEU A 150 -1.12 8.83 -13.12
C LEU A 150 -2.13 8.26 -14.12
N ASP A 151 -1.79 7.17 -14.82
CA ASP A 151 -2.68 6.53 -15.78
C ASP A 151 -3.92 5.96 -15.10
N HIS A 152 -3.73 5.22 -13.99
CA HIS A 152 -4.83 4.69 -13.20
C HIS A 152 -5.68 5.83 -12.60
N LEU A 153 -5.05 6.91 -12.12
CA LEU A 153 -5.75 8.06 -11.57
C LEU A 153 -6.60 8.77 -12.64
N ALA A 154 -6.06 8.97 -13.84
CA ALA A 154 -6.78 9.57 -14.95
C ALA A 154 -8.04 8.77 -15.33
N PHE A 155 -7.91 7.43 -15.39
CA PHE A 155 -9.06 6.57 -15.67
C PHE A 155 -10.08 6.58 -14.53
N SER A 156 -9.63 6.52 -13.27
CA SER A 156 -10.53 6.59 -12.11
C SER A 156 -11.32 7.89 -12.12
N HIS A 157 -10.69 9.04 -12.36
CA HIS A 157 -11.41 10.32 -12.50
C HIS A 157 -12.43 10.30 -13.63
N PHE A 158 -12.07 9.75 -14.80
CA PHE A 158 -12.99 9.61 -15.92
C PHE A 158 -14.24 8.79 -15.54
N LYS A 159 -14.05 7.66 -14.85
CA LYS A 159 -15.15 6.81 -14.37
C LYS A 159 -16.02 7.48 -13.31
N VAL A 160 -15.42 8.18 -12.34
CA VAL A 160 -16.19 8.92 -11.33
C VAL A 160 -17.03 10.02 -11.98
N CYS A 161 -16.49 10.71 -12.99
CA CYS A 161 -17.18 11.81 -13.66
C CYS A 161 -18.39 11.32 -14.49
N LEU A 162 -18.30 10.13 -15.10
CA LEU A 162 -19.38 9.51 -15.87
C LEU A 162 -20.63 9.15 -15.04
N PHE A 163 -20.50 8.90 -13.74
CA PHE A 163 -21.64 8.62 -12.85
C PHE A 163 -22.30 9.88 -12.28
N CYS A 164 -21.77 11.08 -12.57
CA CYS A 164 -22.32 12.37 -12.12
C CYS A 164 -23.19 13.10 -13.16
N THR A 165 -23.33 12.56 -14.37
CA THR A 165 -24.28 13.03 -15.42
C THR A 165 -25.43 12.06 -15.58
#